data_AF-A0A455U5D4-F1
#
_entry.id   AF-A0A455U5D4-F1
#
_cell.length_a   1.000
_cell.length_b   1.000
_cell.length_c   1.000
_cell.angle_alpha   90.00
_cell.angle_beta   90.00
_cell.angle_gamma   90.00
#
_symmetry.space_group_name_H-M   'P 1'
#
loop_
_entity.id
_entity.type
_entity.pdbx_description
1 polymer ?
#
loop_
_entity_poly.entity_id
_entity_poly.type
_entity_poly.pdbx_seq_one_letter_code
_entity_poly.pdbx_strand_id
1 'polypeptide(L)'
;MGRFGQIICRLLRANNIPIVALDHEIEQIENLRKISIKSYFGDASRSDLLETAGIEQARLLVIALDDRDRAVQMVRHVKQYYPHVWVLARAFDRGHGYQLREAGADDTVSETYHSALELGGHALTAMGVHPMRAKQMTWSFVQNEDAHEDELFEAWKEIEGGISFSPRYGELFMKLEESLNSAMKQDWQEPQREDVPIWTPPDQKNDAL
;
A
#
# COMPACT_ATOMS: atom_id res chain seq x y z
N MET A 1 5.08 -12.91 -7.59
CA MET A 1 4.64 -12.37 -8.90
C MET A 1 3.24 -12.85 -9.30
N GLY A 2 2.24 -12.58 -8.45
CA GLY A 2 0.82 -12.72 -8.81
C GLY A 2 0.22 -11.47 -9.46
N ARG A 3 -1.11 -11.40 -9.55
CA ARG A 3 -1.89 -10.31 -10.19
C ARG A 3 -1.41 -8.91 -9.79
N PHE A 4 -1.23 -8.67 -8.48
CA PHE A 4 -0.80 -7.37 -7.95
C PHE A 4 0.62 -7.00 -8.39
N GLY A 5 1.59 -7.90 -8.16
CA GLY A 5 2.99 -7.67 -8.50
C GLY A 5 3.25 -7.56 -10.00
N GLN A 6 2.46 -8.25 -10.85
CA GLN A 6 2.55 -8.14 -12.31
C GLN A 6 2.18 -6.74 -12.81
N ILE A 7 1.13 -6.12 -12.25
CA ILE A 7 0.75 -4.74 -12.59
C ILE A 7 1.85 -3.75 -12.21
N ILE A 8 2.41 -3.89 -11.00
CA ILE A 8 3.53 -3.04 -10.55
C ILE A 8 4.75 -3.22 -11.45
N CYS A 9 5.15 -4.45 -11.73
CA CYS A 9 6.30 -4.71 -12.61
C CYS A 9 6.09 -4.13 -14.00
N ARG A 10 4.89 -4.24 -14.56
CA ARG A 10 4.57 -3.65 -15.87
C ARG A 10 4.66 -2.11 -15.83
N LEU A 11 4.15 -1.47 -14.78
CA LEU A 11 4.20 -0.02 -14.60
C LEU A 11 5.64 0.48 -14.47
N LEU A 12 6.44 -0.14 -13.61
CA LEU A 12 7.85 0.24 -13.39
C LEU A 12 8.69 0.02 -14.65
N ARG A 13 8.51 -1.11 -15.33
CA ARG A 13 9.21 -1.41 -16.59
C ARG A 13 8.86 -0.43 -17.70
N ALA A 14 7.59 -0.01 -17.81
CA ALA A 14 7.17 1.00 -18.78
C ALA A 14 7.88 2.34 -18.59
N ASN A 15 8.40 2.60 -17.38
CA ASN A 15 9.16 3.80 -17.02
C ASN A 15 10.68 3.54 -16.92
N ASN A 16 11.18 2.46 -17.53
CA ASN A 16 12.60 2.08 -17.55
C ASN A 16 13.24 1.90 -16.15
N ILE A 17 12.44 1.56 -15.14
CA ILE A 17 12.95 1.25 -13.81
C ILE A 17 13.38 -0.22 -13.78
N PRO A 18 14.65 -0.52 -13.47
CA PRO A 18 15.14 -1.90 -13.42
C PRO A 18 14.50 -2.64 -12.23
N ILE A 19 14.06 -3.86 -12.48
CA ILE A 19 13.37 -4.70 -11.49
C ILE A 19 14.01 -6.08 -11.42
N VAL A 20 14.04 -6.62 -10.20
CA VAL A 20 14.35 -8.02 -9.93
C VAL A 20 13.11 -8.64 -9.29
N ALA A 21 12.67 -9.76 -9.84
CA ALA A 21 11.47 -10.44 -9.37
C ALA A 21 11.82 -11.72 -8.59
N LEU A 22 11.11 -11.96 -7.49
CA LEU A 22 11.19 -13.18 -6.71
C LEU A 22 9.80 -13.86 -6.70
N ASP A 23 9.77 -15.16 -6.92
CA ASP A 23 8.55 -15.96 -6.84
C ASP A 23 8.87 -17.42 -6.48
N HIS A 24 7.94 -18.05 -5.77
CA HIS A 24 7.94 -19.46 -5.41
C HIS A 24 7.23 -20.34 -6.46
N GLU A 25 6.62 -19.75 -7.49
CA GLU A 25 6.07 -20.45 -8.65
C GLU A 25 7.05 -20.42 -9.83
N ILE A 26 7.52 -21.60 -10.28
CA ILE A 26 8.48 -21.73 -11.40
C ILE A 26 7.91 -21.11 -12.69
N GLU A 27 6.62 -21.34 -12.96
CA GLU A 27 5.96 -20.86 -14.18
C GLU A 27 6.00 -19.33 -14.29
N GLN A 28 5.78 -18.62 -13.18
CA GLN A 28 5.88 -17.15 -13.16
C GLN A 28 7.30 -16.68 -13.48
N ILE A 29 8.31 -17.35 -12.93
CA ILE A 29 9.72 -17.04 -13.19
C ILE A 29 10.07 -17.27 -14.67
N GLU A 30 9.65 -18.38 -15.26
CA GLU A 30 9.88 -18.65 -16.67
C GLU A 30 9.24 -17.60 -17.58
N ASN A 31 8.01 -17.18 -17.26
CA ASN A 31 7.31 -16.14 -18.00
C ASN A 31 8.02 -14.78 -17.91
N LEU A 32 8.57 -14.44 -16.74
CA LEU A 32 9.35 -13.20 -16.56
C LEU A 32 10.70 -13.24 -17.28
N ARG A 33 11.38 -14.39 -17.31
CA ARG A 33 12.63 -14.55 -18.07
C ARG A 33 12.43 -14.37 -19.57
N LYS A 34 11.30 -14.84 -20.12
CA LYS A 34 10.94 -14.64 -21.55
C LYS A 34 10.86 -13.17 -21.94
N ILE A 35 10.56 -12.28 -20.99
CA ILE A 35 10.51 -10.82 -21.21
C ILE A 35 11.72 -10.08 -20.63
N SER A 36 12.82 -10.81 -20.40
CA SER A 36 14.11 -10.31 -19.95
C SER A 36 14.09 -9.63 -18.58
N ILE A 37 13.20 -10.07 -17.68
CA ILE A 37 13.21 -9.65 -16.28
C ILE A 37 14.07 -10.63 -15.47
N LYS A 38 15.09 -10.08 -14.79
CA LYS A 38 15.94 -10.85 -13.87
C LYS A 38 15.06 -11.41 -12.76
N SER A 39 15.07 -12.72 -12.59
CA SER A 39 14.09 -13.40 -11.74
C SER A 39 14.66 -14.65 -11.07
N TYR A 40 14.37 -14.76 -9.78
CA TYR A 40 14.86 -15.81 -8.91
C TYR A 40 13.71 -16.66 -8.38
N PHE A 41 13.86 -17.97 -8.51
CA PHE A 41 12.92 -18.93 -7.98
C PHE A 41 13.28 -19.24 -6.52
N GLY A 42 12.29 -19.13 -5.64
CA GLY A 42 12.42 -19.56 -4.26
C GLY A 42 11.51 -18.80 -3.31
N ASP A 43 11.62 -19.17 -2.04
CA ASP A 43 10.92 -18.48 -0.97
C ASP A 43 11.59 -17.14 -0.65
N ALA A 44 10.87 -16.05 -0.92
CA ALA A 44 11.33 -14.69 -0.67
C ALA A 44 11.55 -14.36 0.81
N SER A 45 11.05 -15.19 1.77
CA SER A 45 11.36 -15.01 3.19
C SER A 45 12.74 -15.55 3.58
N ARG A 46 13.46 -16.21 2.66
CA ARG A 46 14.85 -16.64 2.91
C ARG A 46 15.82 -15.49 2.65
N SER A 47 16.65 -15.20 3.64
CA SER A 47 17.65 -14.12 3.57
C SER A 47 18.65 -14.31 2.41
N ASP A 48 19.10 -15.55 2.19
CA ASP A 48 20.06 -15.87 1.12
C ASP A 48 19.52 -15.56 -0.29
N LEU A 49 18.22 -15.70 -0.49
CA LEU A 49 17.57 -15.37 -1.75
C LEU A 49 17.48 -13.85 -1.95
N LEU A 50 17.20 -13.08 -0.89
CA LEU A 50 17.18 -11.62 -0.93
C LEU A 50 18.57 -11.05 -1.22
N GLU A 51 19.62 -11.59 -0.58
CA GLU A 51 21.02 -11.24 -0.86
C GLU A 51 21.38 -11.52 -2.31
N THR A 52 21.05 -12.73 -2.80
CA THR A 52 21.30 -13.12 -4.20
C THR A 52 20.55 -12.22 -5.20
N ALA A 53 19.38 -11.70 -4.80
CA ALA A 53 18.60 -10.75 -5.57
C ALA A 53 19.17 -9.32 -5.54
N GLY A 54 20.11 -9.02 -4.64
CA GLY A 54 20.77 -7.71 -4.51
C GLY A 54 20.05 -6.77 -3.55
N ILE A 55 19.38 -7.28 -2.50
CA ILE A 55 18.65 -6.45 -1.54
C ILE A 55 19.53 -5.40 -0.86
N GLU A 56 20.81 -5.72 -0.62
CA GLU A 56 21.78 -4.81 0.00
C GLU A 56 21.93 -3.49 -0.77
N GLN A 57 21.86 -3.54 -2.10
CA GLN A 57 21.98 -2.37 -2.98
C GLN A 57 20.62 -1.84 -3.45
N ALA A 58 19.52 -2.50 -3.08
CA ALA A 58 18.19 -2.10 -3.48
C ALA A 58 17.77 -0.83 -2.73
N ARG A 59 17.11 0.09 -3.44
CA ARG A 59 16.50 1.28 -2.82
C ARG A 59 15.08 1.01 -2.33
N LEU A 60 14.44 0.00 -2.91
CA LEU A 60 13.01 -0.25 -2.76
C LEU A 60 12.75 -1.75 -2.82
N LEU A 61 11.93 -2.25 -1.90
CA LEU A 61 11.33 -3.57 -1.93
C LEU A 61 9.81 -3.44 -1.98
N VAL A 62 9.19 -4.15 -2.91
CA VAL A 62 7.72 -4.28 -2.98
C VAL A 62 7.33 -5.69 -2.53
N ILE A 63 6.62 -5.78 -1.41
CA ILE A 63 6.11 -7.05 -0.88
C ILE A 63 4.68 -7.23 -1.42
N ALA A 64 4.53 -8.07 -2.44
CA ALA A 64 3.25 -8.35 -3.10
C ALA A 64 2.69 -9.75 -2.78
N LEU A 65 3.00 -10.27 -1.58
CA LEU A 65 2.54 -11.57 -1.09
C LEU A 65 1.05 -11.54 -0.75
N ASP A 66 0.40 -12.69 -0.87
CA ASP A 66 -0.97 -12.95 -0.45
C ASP A 66 -1.04 -13.47 1.00
N ASP A 67 -0.05 -14.23 1.43
CA ASP A 67 0.12 -14.65 2.82
C ASP A 67 0.45 -13.45 3.72
N ARG A 68 -0.52 -13.10 4.57
CA ARG A 68 -0.49 -11.93 5.46
C ARG A 68 0.61 -12.02 6.50
N ASP A 69 0.72 -13.17 7.17
CA ASP A 69 1.69 -13.35 8.25
C ASP A 69 3.12 -13.31 7.68
N ARG A 70 3.33 -13.92 6.51
CA ARG A 70 4.63 -13.89 5.84
C ARG A 70 4.98 -12.49 5.33
N ALA A 71 4.01 -11.71 4.86
CA ALA A 71 4.25 -10.31 4.48
C ALA A 71 4.75 -9.49 5.69
N VAL A 72 4.06 -9.59 6.83
CA VAL A 72 4.46 -8.90 8.08
C VAL A 72 5.85 -9.34 8.55
N GLN A 73 6.12 -10.66 8.55
CA GLN A 73 7.44 -11.19 8.91
C GLN A 73 8.55 -10.68 7.99
N MET A 74 8.28 -10.60 6.69
CA MET A 74 9.24 -10.09 5.71
C MET A 74 9.53 -8.60 5.90
N VAL A 75 8.51 -7.79 6.18
CA VAL A 75 8.71 -6.38 6.54
C VAL A 75 9.64 -6.27 7.74
N ARG A 76 9.32 -6.97 8.85
CA ARG A 76 10.14 -6.92 10.07
C ARG A 76 11.58 -7.33 9.81
N HIS A 77 11.78 -8.41 9.06
CA HIS A 77 13.10 -8.90 8.68
C HIS A 77 13.87 -7.85 7.87
N VAL A 78 13.27 -7.32 6.81
CA VAL A 78 13.94 -6.35 5.95
C VAL A 78 14.26 -5.06 6.70
N LYS A 79 13.35 -4.54 7.52
CA LYS A 79 13.62 -3.33 8.32
C LYS A 79 14.66 -3.56 9.41
N GLN A 80 14.79 -4.78 9.94
CA GLN A 80 15.82 -5.13 10.92
C GLN A 80 17.21 -5.21 10.30
N TYR A 81 17.36 -5.85 9.14
CA TYR A 81 18.67 -6.15 8.53
C TYR A 81 19.09 -5.16 7.44
N TYR A 82 18.13 -4.55 6.76
CA TYR A 82 18.32 -3.60 5.65
C TYR A 82 17.48 -2.33 5.86
N PRO A 83 17.70 -1.58 6.96
CA PRO A 83 16.86 -0.44 7.34
C PRO A 83 16.83 0.70 6.31
N HIS A 84 17.81 0.75 5.39
CA HIS A 84 17.87 1.71 4.28
C HIS A 84 16.93 1.38 3.12
N VAL A 85 16.45 0.15 3.02
CA VAL A 85 15.52 -0.28 1.97
C VAL A 85 14.14 0.28 2.29
N TRP A 86 13.57 1.03 1.36
CA TRP A 86 12.18 1.47 1.43
C TRP A 86 11.25 0.28 1.14
N VAL A 87 10.28 0.01 2.01
CA VAL A 87 9.39 -1.15 1.92
C VAL A 87 7.97 -0.70 1.63
N LEU A 88 7.48 -1.03 0.43
CA LEU A 88 6.07 -0.89 0.08
C LEU A 88 5.40 -2.26 0.19
N ALA A 89 4.29 -2.35 0.91
CA ALA A 89 3.62 -3.63 1.12
C ALA A 89 2.16 -3.62 0.63
N ARG A 90 1.77 -4.70 -0.05
CA ARG A 90 0.36 -5.01 -0.32
C ARG A 90 -0.30 -5.40 1.00
N ALA A 91 -1.31 -4.64 1.40
CA ALA A 91 -2.21 -5.00 2.48
C ALA A 91 -3.43 -5.76 1.92
N PHE A 92 -3.97 -6.69 2.70
CA PHE A 92 -5.17 -7.46 2.32
C PHE A 92 -6.42 -6.65 2.65
N ASP A 93 -6.42 -6.07 3.85
CA ASP A 93 -7.42 -5.14 4.36
C ASP A 93 -6.71 -4.08 5.24
N ARG A 94 -7.49 -3.20 5.85
CA ARG A 94 -7.00 -2.14 6.74
C ARG A 94 -6.24 -2.69 7.95
N GLY A 95 -6.75 -3.74 8.59
CA GLY A 95 -6.12 -4.34 9.76
C GLY A 95 -4.75 -4.91 9.42
N HIS A 96 -4.64 -5.60 8.29
CA HIS A 96 -3.36 -6.08 7.77
C HIS A 96 -2.41 -4.91 7.42
N GLY A 97 -2.93 -3.82 6.84
CA GLY A 97 -2.17 -2.59 6.62
C GLY A 97 -1.55 -2.04 7.90
N TYR A 98 -2.31 -2.01 9.00
CA TYR A 98 -1.80 -1.59 10.30
C TYR A 98 -0.74 -2.55 10.86
N GLN A 99 -0.89 -3.87 10.70
CA GLN A 99 0.15 -4.83 11.09
C GLN A 99 1.45 -4.61 10.30
N LEU A 100 1.35 -4.31 9.00
CA LEU A 100 2.51 -4.02 8.14
C LEU A 100 3.17 -2.69 8.54
N ARG A 101 2.38 -1.65 8.83
CA ARG A 101 2.85 -0.37 9.32
C ARG A 101 3.57 -0.50 10.67
N GLU A 102 2.99 -1.24 11.61
CA GLU A 102 3.63 -1.55 12.91
C GLU A 102 4.93 -2.36 12.73
N ALA A 103 4.99 -3.25 11.75
CA ALA A 103 6.20 -3.98 11.39
C ALA A 103 7.31 -3.09 10.79
N GLY A 104 7.00 -1.84 10.42
CA GLY A 104 7.93 -0.86 9.88
C GLY A 104 7.87 -0.70 8.35
N ALA A 105 6.80 -1.14 7.68
CA ALA A 105 6.60 -0.82 6.27
C ALA A 105 6.51 0.70 6.10
N ASP A 106 7.20 1.22 5.08
CA ASP A 106 7.25 2.67 4.84
C ASP A 106 5.98 3.17 4.14
N ASP A 107 5.27 2.29 3.42
CA ASP A 107 3.94 2.55 2.86
C ASP A 107 3.17 1.24 2.64
N THR A 108 1.84 1.29 2.71
CA THR A 108 0.98 0.12 2.49
C THR A 108 -0.23 0.46 1.64
N VAL A 109 -0.58 -0.43 0.70
CA VAL A 109 -1.77 -0.26 -0.14
C VAL A 109 -2.67 -1.48 -0.03
N SER A 110 -3.91 -1.26 0.42
CA SER A 110 -4.94 -2.29 0.48
C SER A 110 -5.36 -2.73 -0.93
N GLU A 111 -5.35 -4.05 -1.18
CA GLU A 111 -5.45 -4.62 -2.53
C GLU A 111 -6.76 -4.32 -3.27
N THR A 112 -7.85 -4.07 -2.55
CA THR A 112 -9.18 -3.80 -3.13
C THR A 112 -9.63 -2.34 -2.99
N TYR A 113 -8.93 -1.53 -2.20
CA TYR A 113 -9.41 -0.20 -1.78
C TYR A 113 -9.65 0.74 -2.95
N HIS A 114 -8.64 0.96 -3.80
CA HIS A 114 -8.77 1.86 -4.94
C HIS A 114 -9.76 1.36 -5.99
N SER A 115 -9.83 0.05 -6.24
CA SER A 115 -10.80 -0.54 -7.16
C SER A 115 -12.25 -0.41 -6.64
N ALA A 116 -12.45 -0.55 -5.33
CA ALA A 116 -13.76 -0.33 -4.70
C ALA A 116 -14.18 1.14 -4.81
N LEU A 117 -13.26 2.09 -4.60
CA LEU A 117 -13.53 3.53 -4.77
C LEU A 117 -13.87 3.90 -6.21
N GLU A 118 -13.14 3.35 -7.19
CA GLU A 118 -13.43 3.56 -8.61
C GLU A 118 -14.85 3.06 -8.95
N LEU A 119 -15.19 1.84 -8.53
CA LEU A 119 -16.53 1.29 -8.75
C LEU A 119 -17.62 2.09 -8.00
N GLY A 120 -17.33 2.59 -6.80
CA GLY A 120 -18.21 3.50 -6.07
C GLY A 120 -18.49 4.79 -6.83
N GLY A 121 -17.48 5.39 -7.47
CA GLY A 121 -17.65 6.53 -8.36
C GLY A 121 -18.53 6.22 -9.58
N HIS A 122 -18.36 5.04 -10.18
CA HIS A 122 -19.25 4.57 -11.25
C HIS A 122 -20.69 4.39 -10.76
N ALA A 123 -20.89 3.84 -9.56
CA ALA A 123 -22.21 3.66 -8.97
C ALA A 123 -22.91 5.01 -8.71
N LEU A 124 -22.20 6.01 -8.16
CA LEU A 124 -22.73 7.37 -8.00
C LEU A 124 -23.17 7.97 -9.33
N THR A 125 -22.34 7.81 -10.37
CA THR A 125 -22.67 8.29 -11.71
C THR A 125 -23.90 7.59 -12.28
N ALA A 126 -24.00 6.27 -12.13
CA ALA A 126 -25.15 5.49 -12.56
C ALA A 126 -26.45 5.87 -11.82
N MET A 127 -26.33 6.35 -10.58
CA MET A 127 -27.45 6.87 -9.78
C MET A 127 -27.81 8.33 -10.10
N GLY A 128 -27.19 8.94 -11.11
CA GLY A 128 -27.53 10.28 -11.60
C GLY A 128 -26.68 11.43 -11.05
N VAL A 129 -25.63 11.13 -10.28
CA VAL A 129 -24.65 12.15 -9.87
C VAL A 129 -23.79 12.54 -11.08
N HIS A 130 -23.56 13.84 -11.29
CA HIS A 130 -22.70 14.30 -12.38
C HIS A 130 -21.27 13.72 -12.24
N PRO A 131 -20.60 13.23 -13.32
CA PRO A 131 -19.31 12.54 -13.22
C PRO A 131 -18.22 13.31 -12.49
N MET A 132 -18.15 14.63 -12.70
CA MET A 132 -17.20 15.48 -11.97
C MET A 132 -17.48 15.48 -10.47
N ARG A 133 -18.75 15.56 -10.06
CA ARG A 133 -19.14 15.51 -8.65
C ARG A 133 -18.88 14.14 -8.04
N ALA A 134 -19.15 13.05 -8.77
CA ALA A 134 -18.83 11.70 -8.32
C ALA A 134 -17.32 11.52 -8.07
N LYS A 135 -16.48 12.01 -8.99
CA LYS A 135 -15.01 12.02 -8.81
C LYS A 135 -14.58 12.85 -7.59
N GLN A 136 -15.17 14.03 -7.41
CA GLN A 136 -14.93 14.87 -6.22
C GLN A 136 -15.29 14.13 -4.94
N MET A 137 -16.44 13.47 -4.88
CA MET A 137 -16.86 12.68 -3.72
C MET A 137 -15.86 11.56 -3.43
N THR A 138 -15.36 10.83 -4.44
CA THR A 138 -14.33 9.82 -4.22
C THR A 138 -13.01 10.40 -3.69
N TRP A 139 -12.62 11.61 -4.13
CA TRP A 139 -11.44 12.29 -3.59
C TRP A 139 -11.64 12.78 -2.17
N SER A 140 -12.78 13.40 -1.86
CA SER A 140 -13.11 13.81 -0.49
C SER A 140 -13.13 12.63 0.47
N PHE A 141 -13.53 11.45 0.00
CA PHE A 141 -13.47 10.22 0.79
C PHE A 141 -12.02 9.86 1.13
N VAL A 142 -11.15 9.78 0.13
CA VAL A 142 -9.72 9.46 0.34
C VAL A 142 -9.07 10.46 1.27
N GLN A 143 -9.28 11.75 1.05
CA GLN A 143 -8.71 12.81 1.89
C GLN A 143 -9.20 12.74 3.34
N ASN A 144 -10.46 12.37 3.58
CA ASN A 144 -10.97 12.17 4.92
C ASN A 144 -10.33 10.95 5.59
N GLU A 145 -10.15 9.86 4.86
CA GLU A 145 -9.48 8.66 5.36
C GLU A 145 -8.01 8.92 5.71
N ASP A 146 -7.26 9.56 4.81
CA ASP A 146 -5.85 9.91 5.02
C ASP A 146 -5.67 10.84 6.24
N ALA A 147 -6.57 11.83 6.41
CA ALA A 147 -6.52 12.78 7.52
C ALA A 147 -6.73 12.14 8.90
N HIS A 148 -7.35 10.95 8.97
CA HIS A 148 -7.60 10.25 10.23
C HIS A 148 -6.88 8.92 10.34
N GLU A 149 -6.00 8.58 9.38
CA GLU A 149 -5.31 7.30 9.33
C GLU A 149 -4.49 7.05 10.61
N ASP A 150 -3.80 8.08 11.10
CA ASP A 150 -2.97 8.01 12.30
C ASP A 150 -3.80 7.80 13.58
N GLU A 151 -4.94 8.50 13.72
CA GLU A 151 -5.85 8.33 14.87
C GLU A 151 -6.41 6.90 14.91
N LEU A 152 -6.77 6.37 13.73
CA LEU A 152 -7.23 4.99 13.58
C LEU A 152 -6.14 3.96 13.88
N PHE A 153 -4.91 4.20 13.42
CA PHE A 153 -3.79 3.31 13.66
C PHE A 153 -3.47 3.22 15.16
N GLU A 154 -3.43 4.36 15.87
CA GLU A 154 -3.20 4.38 17.32
C GLU A 154 -4.34 3.72 18.10
N ALA A 155 -5.60 3.95 17.71
CA ALA A 155 -6.73 3.27 18.32
C ALA A 155 -6.72 1.76 18.05
N TRP A 156 -6.26 1.34 16.87
CA TRP A 156 -6.12 -0.07 16.52
C TRP A 156 -5.07 -0.77 17.39
N LYS A 157 -3.94 -0.13 17.69
CA LYS A 157 -2.88 -0.69 18.56
C LYS A 157 -3.36 -1.03 19.98
N GLU A 158 -4.36 -0.30 20.47
CA GLU A 158 -4.92 -0.51 21.81
C GLU A 158 -5.96 -1.65 21.85
N ILE A 159 -6.32 -2.23 20.70
CA ILE A 159 -7.22 -3.39 20.64
C ILE A 159 -6.43 -4.63 21.12
N GLU A 160 -6.55 -4.95 22.40
CA GLU A 160 -6.00 -6.20 22.94
C GLU A 160 -6.67 -7.43 22.28
N GLY A 161 -5.84 -8.37 21.79
CA GLY A 161 -6.29 -9.75 21.51
C GLY A 161 -6.82 -10.06 20.10
N GLY A 162 -6.73 -9.12 19.16
CA GLY A 162 -7.04 -9.38 17.74
C GLY A 162 -8.53 -9.29 17.41
N ILE A 163 -8.85 -8.40 16.45
CA ILE A 163 -10.11 -8.28 15.71
C ILE A 163 -11.38 -8.60 16.52
N SER A 164 -11.48 -8.05 17.72
CA SER A 164 -12.79 -7.80 18.34
C SER A 164 -13.09 -6.33 18.12
N PHE A 165 -14.29 -6.02 17.63
CA PHE A 165 -14.83 -4.67 17.60
C PHE A 165 -14.78 -4.13 19.04
N SER A 166 -13.72 -3.41 19.40
CA SER A 166 -13.65 -2.77 20.71
C SER A 166 -14.67 -1.62 20.71
N PRO A 167 -15.34 -1.35 21.83
CA PRO A 167 -16.25 -0.20 21.93
C PRO A 167 -15.58 1.10 21.44
N ARG A 168 -14.29 1.27 21.73
CA ARG A 168 -13.48 2.41 21.30
C ARG A 168 -13.26 2.47 19.78
N TYR A 169 -13.01 1.34 19.12
CA TYR A 169 -12.88 1.29 17.67
C TYR A 169 -14.23 1.59 16.98
N GLY A 170 -15.32 1.07 17.53
CA GLY A 170 -16.68 1.38 17.06
C GLY A 170 -17.03 2.86 17.19
N GLU A 171 -16.72 3.48 18.33
CA GLU A 171 -16.90 4.92 18.55
C GLU A 171 -16.07 5.76 17.57
N LEU A 172 -14.81 5.39 17.34
CA LEU A 172 -13.96 6.07 16.38
C LEU A 172 -14.49 5.92 14.95
N PHE A 173 -14.93 4.72 14.57
CA PHE A 173 -15.55 4.48 13.27
C PHE A 173 -16.81 5.35 13.07
N MET A 174 -17.68 5.44 14.07
CA MET A 174 -18.87 6.29 14.02
C MET A 174 -18.51 7.78 13.86
N LYS A 175 -17.51 8.25 14.61
CA LYS A 175 -16.99 9.62 14.51
C LYS A 175 -16.45 9.91 13.10
N LEU A 176 -15.79 8.94 12.48
CA LEU A 176 -15.32 9.06 11.10
C LEU A 176 -16.45 9.07 10.09
N GLU A 177 -17.48 8.24 10.26
CA GLU A 177 -18.67 8.31 9.41
C GLU A 177 -19.36 9.68 9.51
N GLU A 178 -19.45 10.27 10.71
CA GLU A 178 -19.99 11.63 10.89
C GLU A 178 -19.12 12.70 10.21
N SER A 179 -17.79 12.59 10.33
CA SER A 179 -16.80 13.45 9.66
C SER A 179 -16.93 13.37 8.14
N LEU A 180 -16.96 12.15 7.61
CA LEU A 180 -17.14 11.86 6.20
C LEU A 180 -18.46 12.39 5.67
N ASN A 181 -19.58 12.11 6.36
CA ASN A 181 -20.89 12.61 5.98
C ASN A 181 -20.94 14.14 5.93
N SER A 182 -20.24 14.81 6.85
CA SER A 182 -20.13 16.26 6.86
C SER A 182 -19.30 16.76 5.67
N ALA A 183 -18.15 16.13 5.38
CA ALA A 183 -17.31 16.44 4.23
C ALA A 183 -18.05 16.22 2.89
N MET A 184 -18.86 15.16 2.78
CA MET A 184 -19.64 14.85 1.57
C MET A 184 -20.77 15.85 1.29
N LYS A 185 -21.32 16.48 2.34
CA LYS A 185 -22.38 17.49 2.23
C LYS A 185 -21.86 18.88 1.89
N GLN A 186 -20.56 19.13 2.06
CA GLN A 186 -19.97 20.40 1.67
C GLN A 186 -19.88 20.49 0.14
N ASP A 187 -20.20 21.67 -0.39
CA ASP A 187 -19.90 21.99 -1.78
C ASP A 187 -18.39 21.97 -1.96
N TRP A 188 -17.92 21.22 -2.96
CA TRP A 188 -16.50 21.06 -3.20
C TRP A 188 -15.91 22.39 -3.68
N GLN A 189 -14.84 22.82 -3.01
CA GLN A 189 -13.95 23.86 -3.51
C GLN A 189 -12.80 23.18 -4.25
N GLU A 190 -12.37 23.76 -5.36
CA GLU A 190 -11.24 23.23 -6.13
C GLU A 190 -9.99 23.21 -5.24
N PRO A 191 -9.32 22.05 -5.05
CA PRO A 191 -8.14 21.96 -4.22
C PRO A 191 -7.08 22.89 -4.81
N GLN A 192 -6.54 23.74 -3.95
CA GLN A 192 -5.39 24.54 -4.30
C GLN A 192 -4.23 23.60 -4.60
N ARG A 193 -3.25 24.08 -5.36
CA ARG A 193 -2.04 23.31 -5.69
C ARG A 193 -1.29 22.80 -4.45
N GLU A 194 -1.55 23.44 -3.31
CA GLU A 194 -1.00 23.19 -1.97
C GLU A 194 -1.69 22.01 -1.25
N ASP A 195 -2.93 21.68 -1.63
CA ASP A 195 -3.73 20.60 -1.02
C ASP A 195 -3.40 19.22 -1.61
N VAL A 196 -2.58 19.17 -2.67
CA VAL A 196 -2.07 17.94 -3.25
C VAL A 196 -0.82 17.54 -2.47
N PRO A 197 -0.76 16.34 -1.85
CA PRO A 197 0.43 15.89 -1.14
C PRO A 197 1.66 16.02 -2.03
N ILE A 198 2.62 16.84 -1.59
CA ILE A 198 3.88 17.01 -2.32
C ILE A 198 4.61 15.67 -2.21
N TRP A 199 4.76 14.98 -3.34
CA TRP A 199 5.60 13.79 -3.38
C TRP A 199 7.01 14.19 -2.96
N THR A 200 7.40 13.73 -1.78
CA THR A 200 8.73 13.97 -1.25
C THR A 200 9.50 12.65 -1.43
N PRO A 201 10.53 12.60 -2.29
CA PRO A 201 11.35 11.40 -2.41
C PRO A 201 11.96 11.07 -1.04
N PRO A 202 12.17 9.77 -0.72
CA PRO A 202 12.89 9.37 0.48
C PRO A 202 14.24 10.12 0.57
N ASP A 203 14.62 10.54 1.77
CA ASP A 203 15.90 11.20 2.03
C ASP A 203 17.04 10.34 1.44
N GLN A 204 17.73 10.87 0.43
CA GLN A 204 19.02 10.32 0.04
C GLN A 204 19.99 10.64 1.17
N LYS A 205 20.16 9.71 2.12
CA LYS A 205 21.31 9.79 3.01
C LYS A 205 22.54 9.86 2.12
N ASN A 206 23.26 10.98 2.21
CA ASN A 206 24.52 11.21 1.53
C ASN A 206 25.48 10.06 1.86
N ASP A 207 25.64 9.11 0.94
CA ASP A 207 26.87 8.33 0.82
C ASP A 207 27.95 9.26 0.23
N ALA A 208 28.40 10.21 1.05
CA ALA A 208 29.61 10.95 0.80
C ALA A 208 30.78 10.11 1.34
N LEU A 209 31.50 9.47 0.41
CA LEU A 209 32.94 9.22 0.52
C LEU A 209 33.68 10.34 -0.24
#